data_AF-A0A7S2VYI2-F1
#
_entry.id   AF-A0A7S2VYI2-F1
#
_cell.length_a   1.000
_cell.length_b   1.000
_cell.length_c   1.000
_cell.angle_alpha   90.00
_cell.angle_beta   90.00
_cell.angle_gamma   90.00
#
_symmetry.space_group_name_H-M   'P 1'
#
loop_
_entity.id
_entity.type
_entity.pdbx_description
1 polymer ?
#
loop_
_entity_poly.entity_id
_entity_poly.type
_entity_poly.pdbx_seq_one_letter_code
_entity_poly.pdbx_strand_id
1 'polypeptide(L)'
;VYGAIGNEQTCTAQGFFFVIGYAVPLYNVALSFYYILFTLDKNAYRKLELLYHMISLGLPLCMAVGGVIGQEFNNYGSICFFNEYPLNCRNNIDVECTRGLRARIYMNIIGIILFSAFITIPINMFLLFRMVQRQHTKMISKYDFTDRWSKIDSGFKEKRARIRFQALCYVCSFFITFIWILIDGIMNIYSPTSRKFPIVILSKCFHPMQGLFNFLIFIRPRVKRIRKEDSQIWYIYALVKATTMKGTNEQRQRTR
;
A
#
# COMPACT_ATOMS: atom_id res chain seq x y z
N VAL A 1 -0.57 25.46 18.71
CA VAL A 1 -1.18 25.12 17.39
C VAL A 1 -2.34 26.07 17.18
N TYR A 2 -2.16 27.11 16.36
CA TYR A 2 -3.24 28.05 16.06
C TYR A 2 -4.21 27.39 15.06
N GLY A 3 -5.51 27.37 15.37
CA GLY A 3 -6.56 26.91 14.44
C GLY A 3 -7.03 25.47 14.55
N ALA A 4 -6.58 24.69 15.56
CA ALA A 4 -7.18 23.37 15.82
C ALA A 4 -8.53 23.55 16.54
N ILE A 5 -9.61 23.68 15.77
CA ILE A 5 -10.98 23.62 16.27
C ILE A 5 -11.37 22.15 16.32
N GLY A 6 -11.39 21.58 17.51
CA GLY A 6 -11.77 20.18 17.72
C GLY A 6 -11.78 19.84 19.21
N ASN A 7 -12.57 18.83 19.55
CA ASN A 7 -12.58 18.25 20.89
C ASN A 7 -11.88 16.87 20.88
N GLU A 8 -11.70 16.29 22.05
CA GLU A 8 -11.07 14.98 22.20
C GLU A 8 -11.77 13.86 21.40
N GLN A 9 -13.10 13.92 21.27
CA GLN A 9 -13.86 12.93 20.52
C GLN A 9 -13.55 12.99 19.02
N THR A 10 -13.51 14.19 18.44
CA THR A 10 -13.10 14.39 17.04
C THR A 10 -11.67 13.94 16.79
N CYS A 11 -10.78 14.17 17.76
CA CYS A 11 -9.39 13.73 17.72
C CYS A 11 -9.26 12.21 17.75
N THR A 12 -10.02 11.57 18.65
CA THR A 12 -10.07 10.11 18.79
C THR A 12 -10.62 9.45 17.53
N ALA A 13 -11.70 9.99 16.95
CA ALA A 13 -12.26 9.50 15.70
C ALA A 13 -11.26 9.64 14.53
N GLN A 14 -10.58 10.79 14.42
CA GLN A 14 -9.55 10.99 13.39
C GLN A 14 -8.41 9.99 13.54
N GLY A 15 -7.88 9.81 14.76
CA GLY A 15 -6.82 8.86 15.06
C GLY A 15 -7.20 7.41 14.73
N PHE A 16 -8.43 7.01 15.06
CA PHE A 16 -8.96 5.68 14.75
C PHE A 16 -8.92 5.37 13.25
N PHE A 17 -9.51 6.24 12.41
CA PHE A 17 -9.52 6.03 10.96
C PHE A 17 -8.11 6.12 10.35
N PHE A 18 -7.26 6.99 10.90
CA PHE A 18 -5.88 7.11 10.45
C PHE A 18 -5.09 5.81 10.71
N VAL A 19 -5.26 5.19 11.88
CA VAL A 19 -4.61 3.91 12.20
C VAL A 19 -5.11 2.77 11.32
N ILE A 20 -6.41 2.70 11.04
CA ILE A 20 -6.96 1.70 10.11
C ILE A 20 -6.35 1.85 8.70
N GLY A 21 -6.01 3.08 8.30
CA GLY A 21 -5.29 3.35 7.04
C GLY A 21 -3.97 2.58 6.87
N TYR A 22 -3.34 2.14 7.97
CA TYR A 22 -2.16 1.28 7.93
C TYR A 22 -2.44 -0.15 7.45
N ALA A 23 -3.69 -0.50 7.14
CA ALA A 23 -4.00 -1.69 6.35
C ALA A 23 -3.34 -1.64 4.97
N VAL A 24 -3.17 -0.45 4.38
CA VAL A 24 -2.61 -0.26 3.05
C VAL A 24 -1.18 -0.83 2.89
N PRO A 25 -0.18 -0.46 3.71
CA PRO A 25 1.16 -1.05 3.62
C PRO A 25 1.14 -2.57 3.81
N LEU A 26 0.34 -3.09 4.75
CA LEU A 26 0.19 -4.54 4.97
C LEU A 26 -0.38 -5.24 3.73
N TYR A 27 -1.39 -4.64 3.07
CA TYR A 27 -1.92 -5.17 1.82
C TYR A 27 -0.91 -5.12 0.68
N ASN A 28 -0.06 -4.09 0.60
CA ASN A 28 1.01 -4.06 -0.41
C ASN A 28 2.05 -5.18 -0.17
N VAL A 29 2.36 -5.49 1.10
CA VAL A 29 3.18 -6.66 1.44
C VAL A 29 2.48 -7.95 1.01
N ALA A 30 1.22 -8.15 1.38
CA ALA A 30 0.44 -9.32 0.98
C ALA A 30 0.35 -9.47 -0.55
N LEU A 31 0.12 -8.37 -1.28
CA LEU A 31 0.07 -8.34 -2.74
C LEU A 31 1.42 -8.71 -3.36
N SER A 32 2.53 -8.28 -2.77
CA SER A 32 3.87 -8.65 -3.25
C SER A 32 4.12 -10.16 -3.11
N PHE A 33 3.67 -10.78 -2.02
CA PHE A 33 3.71 -12.24 -1.84
C PHE A 33 2.75 -12.94 -2.79
N TYR A 34 1.55 -12.40 -2.99
CA TYR A 34 0.58 -12.94 -3.94
C TYR A 34 1.18 -13.11 -5.33
N TYR A 35 1.87 -12.09 -5.85
CA TYR A 35 2.49 -12.20 -7.18
C TYR A 35 3.54 -13.31 -7.27
N ILE A 36 4.30 -13.56 -6.20
CA ILE A 36 5.26 -14.66 -6.14
C ILE A 36 4.51 -16.01 -6.11
N LEU A 37 3.62 -16.19 -5.14
CA LEU A 37 2.89 -17.43 -4.92
C LEU A 37 2.05 -17.81 -6.14
N PHE A 38 1.35 -16.85 -6.73
CA PHE A 38 0.56 -17.06 -7.95
C PHE A 38 1.40 -17.56 -9.13
N THR A 39 2.67 -17.18 -9.20
CA THR A 39 3.59 -17.63 -10.25
C THR A 39 4.16 -19.03 -9.99
N LEU A 40 4.10 -19.50 -8.73
CA LEU A 40 4.57 -20.83 -8.32
C LEU A 40 3.42 -21.86 -8.31
N ASP A 41 2.37 -21.59 -7.56
CA ASP A 41 1.18 -22.45 -7.42
C ASP A 41 -0.07 -21.60 -7.12
N LYS A 42 -1.07 -21.72 -8.01
CA LYS A 42 -2.35 -21.02 -7.86
C LYS A 42 -3.16 -21.53 -6.67
N ASN A 43 -3.00 -22.80 -6.29
CA ASN A 43 -3.76 -23.42 -5.21
C ASN A 43 -3.21 -23.02 -3.84
N ALA A 44 -1.88 -22.92 -3.71
CA ALA A 44 -1.23 -22.45 -2.49
C ALA A 44 -1.76 -21.09 -2.03
N TYR A 45 -1.95 -20.14 -2.97
CA TYR A 45 -2.42 -18.81 -2.62
C TYR A 45 -3.84 -18.79 -2.03
N ARG A 46 -4.78 -19.57 -2.58
CA ARG A 46 -6.18 -19.57 -2.11
C ARG A 46 -6.30 -19.92 -0.63
N LYS A 47 -5.39 -20.75 -0.11
CA LYS A 47 -5.35 -21.11 1.31
C LYS A 47 -4.85 -19.96 2.20
N LEU A 48 -3.99 -19.10 1.67
CA LEU A 48 -3.37 -17.98 2.40
C LEU A 48 -4.15 -16.67 2.27
N GLU A 49 -5.06 -16.55 1.30
CA GLU A 49 -5.86 -15.36 1.05
C GLU A 49 -6.59 -14.87 2.31
N LEU A 50 -7.31 -15.77 3.00
CA LEU A 50 -8.00 -15.44 4.25
C LEU A 50 -7.04 -14.94 5.33
N LEU A 51 -5.88 -15.61 5.48
CA LEU A 51 -4.88 -15.22 6.47
C LEU A 51 -4.34 -13.80 6.20
N TYR A 52 -4.06 -13.46 4.93
CA TYR A 52 -3.59 -12.13 4.58
C TYR A 52 -4.64 -11.05 4.86
N HIS A 53 -5.92 -11.31 4.55
CA HIS A 53 -6.99 -10.37 4.91
C HIS A 53 -7.11 -10.17 6.43
N MET A 54 -7.04 -11.27 7.19
CA MET A 54 -7.09 -11.21 8.65
C MET A 54 -5.92 -10.40 9.23
N ILE A 55 -4.70 -10.57 8.71
CA ILE A 55 -3.54 -9.81 9.16
C ILE A 55 -3.65 -8.34 8.74
N SER A 56 -3.94 -8.07 7.46
CA SER A 56 -3.94 -6.70 6.92
C SER A 56 -5.06 -5.83 7.47
N LEU A 57 -6.21 -6.40 7.83
CA LEU A 57 -7.32 -5.66 8.44
C LEU A 57 -7.36 -5.80 9.96
N GLY A 58 -7.19 -7.01 10.46
CA GLY A 58 -7.32 -7.30 11.89
C GLY A 58 -6.28 -6.58 12.72
N LEU A 59 -5.02 -6.56 12.30
CA LEU A 59 -3.95 -5.91 13.08
C LEU A 59 -4.16 -4.39 13.23
N PRO A 60 -4.37 -3.59 12.16
CA PRO A 60 -4.70 -2.17 12.30
C PRO A 60 -6.00 -1.91 13.05
N LEU A 61 -7.03 -2.73 12.85
CA LEU A 61 -8.29 -2.59 13.57
C LEU A 61 -8.12 -2.82 15.07
N CYS A 62 -7.41 -3.89 15.48
CA CYS A 62 -7.09 -4.15 16.88
C CYS A 62 -6.29 -3.00 17.51
N MET A 63 -5.30 -2.45 16.78
CA MET A 63 -4.55 -1.28 17.25
C MET A 63 -5.45 -0.04 17.39
N ALA A 64 -6.35 0.21 16.44
CA ALA A 64 -7.25 1.35 16.47
C ALA A 64 -8.24 1.23 17.65
N VAL A 65 -8.85 0.06 17.85
CA VAL A 65 -9.76 -0.21 18.97
C VAL A 65 -9.02 -0.12 20.31
N GLY A 66 -7.83 -0.73 20.42
CA GLY A 66 -6.98 -0.63 21.61
C GLY A 66 -6.58 0.82 21.92
N GLY A 67 -6.34 1.62 20.89
CA GLY A 67 -6.07 3.06 21.00
C GLY A 67 -7.26 3.87 21.53
N VAL A 68 -8.48 3.55 21.09
CA VAL A 68 -9.70 4.20 21.60
C VAL A 68 -9.94 3.82 23.06
N ILE A 69 -9.90 2.53 23.39
CA ILE A 69 -10.12 2.03 24.76
C ILE A 69 -9.06 2.58 25.71
N GLY A 70 -7.80 2.61 25.28
CA GLY A 70 -6.68 3.12 26.06
C GLY A 70 -6.52 4.64 26.05
N GLN A 71 -7.42 5.39 25.40
CA GLN A 71 -7.35 6.85 25.30
C GLN A 71 -5.98 7.33 24.76
N GLU A 72 -5.44 6.60 23.78
CA GLU A 72 -4.08 6.79 23.29
C GLU A 72 -3.99 7.84 22.17
N PHE A 73 -5.12 8.24 21.60
CA PHE A 73 -5.21 9.23 20.54
C PHE A 73 -5.23 10.64 21.11
N ASN A 74 -4.18 11.40 20.78
CA ASN A 74 -3.98 12.78 21.22
C ASN A 74 -3.43 13.62 20.05
N ASN A 75 -3.36 14.93 20.26
CA ASN A 75 -2.84 15.85 19.25
C ASN A 75 -1.36 15.51 18.93
N TYR A 76 -1.07 15.28 17.65
CA TYR A 76 0.26 15.02 17.10
C TYR A 76 0.56 16.00 15.97
N GLY A 77 0.43 17.30 16.26
CA GLY A 77 0.71 18.40 15.34
C GLY A 77 -0.55 18.81 14.55
N SER A 78 -0.61 18.41 13.28
CA SER A 78 -1.76 18.70 12.38
C SER A 78 -2.77 17.56 12.30
N ILE A 79 -2.49 16.44 12.95
CA ILE A 79 -3.36 15.27 13.00
C ILE A 79 -3.42 14.75 14.43
N CYS A 80 -4.44 13.94 14.72
CA CYS A 80 -4.50 13.12 15.90
C CYS A 80 -3.91 11.74 15.64
N PHE A 81 -3.04 11.31 16.54
CA PHE A 81 -2.35 10.04 16.44
C PHE A 81 -1.99 9.53 17.84
N PHE A 82 -1.32 8.39 17.92
CA PHE A 82 -0.79 7.89 19.19
C PHE A 82 0.18 8.91 19.76
N ASN A 83 -0.17 9.58 20.86
CA ASN A 83 0.72 10.53 21.51
C ASN A 83 0.38 10.63 22.99
N GLU A 84 1.30 11.12 23.81
CA GLU A 84 1.04 11.40 25.22
C GLU A 84 0.38 12.78 25.39
N TYR A 85 -0.40 12.93 26.47
CA TYR A 85 -1.00 14.20 26.84
C TYR A 85 -1.00 14.38 28.37
N PRO A 86 -0.53 15.53 28.90
CA PRO A 86 0.17 16.61 28.20
C PRO A 86 1.46 16.16 27.49
N LEU A 87 1.95 16.93 26.52
CA LEU A 87 3.18 16.58 25.78
C LEU A 87 4.36 16.42 26.75
N ASN A 88 5.16 15.36 26.59
CA ASN A 88 6.33 15.06 27.41
C ASN A 88 6.04 14.81 28.91
N CYS A 89 4.78 14.54 29.28
CA CYS A 89 4.41 14.23 30.68
C CYS A 89 5.17 13.01 31.22
N ARG A 90 5.49 12.01 30.38
CA ARG A 90 6.19 10.81 30.83
C ARG A 90 7.61 11.08 31.34
N ASN A 91 8.28 12.09 30.80
CA ASN A 91 9.64 12.44 31.19
C ASN A 91 9.68 13.56 32.24
N ASN A 92 8.53 14.09 32.66
CA ASN A 92 8.42 15.17 33.62
C ASN A 92 7.64 14.70 34.86
N ILE A 93 8.35 14.55 35.98
CA ILE A 93 7.75 14.03 37.23
C ILE A 93 6.68 14.96 37.81
N ASP A 94 6.73 16.25 37.46
CA ASP A 94 5.82 17.27 37.96
C ASP A 94 4.49 17.32 37.18
N VAL A 95 4.40 16.60 36.06
CA VAL A 95 3.23 16.63 35.16
C VAL A 95 2.65 15.23 35.00
N GLU A 96 1.51 14.99 35.64
CA GLU A 96 0.79 13.73 35.50
C GLU A 96 0.27 13.54 34.06
N CYS A 97 0.54 12.38 33.47
CA CYS A 97 0.00 11.99 32.17
C CYS A 97 -1.48 11.61 32.31
N THR A 98 -2.37 12.40 31.71
CA THR A 98 -3.81 12.09 31.72
C THR A 98 -4.20 11.10 30.62
N ARG A 99 -3.44 11.05 29.51
CA ARG A 99 -3.74 10.17 28.35
C ARG A 99 -2.46 9.71 27.64
N GLY A 100 -2.57 8.66 26.83
CA GLY A 100 -1.46 8.21 25.99
C GLY A 100 -0.36 7.43 26.73
N LEU A 101 -0.70 6.79 27.85
CA LEU A 101 0.23 6.01 28.68
C LEU A 101 0.89 4.85 27.94
N ARG A 102 0.42 4.43 26.75
CA ARG A 102 1.09 3.40 25.94
C ARG A 102 1.32 3.84 24.50
N ALA A 103 1.12 5.13 24.18
CA ALA A 103 1.28 5.68 22.84
C ALA A 103 2.62 5.29 22.17
N ARG A 104 3.73 5.32 22.92
CA ARG A 104 5.06 4.93 22.43
C ARG A 104 5.13 3.48 21.95
N ILE A 105 4.42 2.55 22.61
CA ILE A 105 4.37 1.13 22.21
C ILE A 105 3.65 1.00 20.86
N TYR A 106 2.49 1.64 20.72
CA TYR A 106 1.74 1.63 19.46
C TYR A 106 2.53 2.26 18.31
N MET A 107 3.19 3.39 18.55
CA MET A 107 4.07 4.03 17.56
C MET A 107 5.21 3.10 17.12
N ASN A 108 5.85 2.41 18.06
CA ASN A 108 6.93 1.46 17.74
C ASN A 108 6.40 0.30 16.88
N ILE A 109 5.23 -0.26 17.22
CA ILE A 109 4.61 -1.34 16.43
C ILE A 109 4.33 -0.87 15.00
N ILE A 110 3.74 0.31 14.83
CA ILE A 110 3.49 0.89 13.50
C ILE A 110 4.79 1.14 12.74
N GLY A 111 5.81 1.66 13.42
CA GLY A 111 7.14 1.86 12.85
C GLY A 111 7.74 0.56 12.32
N ILE A 112 7.65 -0.53 13.10
CA ILE A 112 8.12 -1.87 12.69
C ILE A 112 7.32 -2.40 11.49
N ILE A 113 5.99 -2.23 11.48
CA ILE A 113 5.15 -2.64 10.35
C ILE A 113 5.56 -1.89 9.08
N LEU A 114 5.72 -0.57 9.15
CA LEU A 114 6.15 0.22 8.00
C LEU A 114 7.55 -0.18 7.55
N PHE A 115 8.51 -0.25 8.46
CA PHE A 115 9.89 -0.58 8.14
C PHE A 115 10.00 -1.97 7.52
N SER A 116 9.30 -2.97 8.07
CA SER A 116 9.26 -4.31 7.48
C SER A 116 8.64 -4.29 6.08
N ALA A 117 7.59 -3.50 5.83
CA ALA A 117 7.04 -3.35 4.48
C ALA A 117 8.06 -2.75 3.48
N PHE A 118 8.83 -1.74 3.89
CA PHE A 118 9.89 -1.14 3.09
C PHE A 118 11.01 -2.10 2.72
N ILE A 119 11.26 -3.13 3.54
CA ILE A 119 12.26 -4.16 3.27
C ILE A 119 11.67 -5.32 2.47
N THR A 120 10.51 -5.83 2.88
CA THR A 120 9.90 -7.02 2.28
C THR A 120 9.43 -6.77 0.84
N ILE A 121 8.87 -5.61 0.52
CA ILE A 121 8.33 -5.33 -0.83
C ILE A 121 9.45 -5.36 -1.91
N PRO A 122 10.60 -4.66 -1.75
CA PRO A 122 11.72 -4.77 -2.69
C PRO A 122 12.28 -6.18 -2.82
N ILE A 123 12.44 -6.89 -1.70
CA ILE A 123 12.93 -8.28 -1.70
C ILE A 123 11.99 -9.15 -2.54
N ASN A 124 10.68 -9.05 -2.29
CA ASN A 124 9.68 -9.81 -3.03
C ASN A 124 9.66 -9.45 -4.53
N MET A 125 9.83 -8.17 -4.88
CA MET A 125 9.95 -7.76 -6.28
C MET A 125 11.21 -8.27 -6.96
N PHE A 126 12.34 -8.27 -6.25
CA PHE A 126 13.58 -8.84 -6.75
C PHE A 126 13.44 -10.34 -7.00
N LEU A 127 12.84 -11.07 -6.05
CA LEU A 127 12.54 -12.50 -6.19
C LEU A 127 11.59 -12.79 -7.34
N LEU A 128 10.52 -11.99 -7.47
CA LEU A 128 9.58 -12.08 -8.60
C LEU A 128 10.31 -11.88 -9.93
N PHE A 129 11.17 -10.87 -10.03
CA PHE A 129 11.94 -10.61 -11.24
C PHE A 129 12.87 -11.79 -11.57
N ARG A 130 13.65 -12.27 -10.60
CA ARG A 130 14.55 -13.43 -10.75
C ARG A 130 13.78 -14.68 -11.18
N MET A 131 12.62 -14.93 -10.57
CA MET A 131 11.76 -16.07 -10.89
C MET A 131 11.22 -15.98 -12.32
N VAL A 132 10.70 -14.83 -12.74
CA VAL A 132 10.20 -14.65 -14.11
C VAL A 132 11.32 -14.81 -15.14
N GLN A 133 12.53 -14.33 -14.83
CA GLN A 133 13.69 -14.53 -15.72
C GLN A 133 14.09 -16.00 -15.82
N ARG A 134 14.14 -16.72 -14.70
CA ARG A 134 14.43 -18.17 -14.71
C ARG A 134 13.38 -18.95 -15.50
N GLN A 135 12.10 -18.61 -15.37
CA GLN A 135 11.04 -19.23 -16.16
C GLN A 135 11.19 -18.95 -17.66
N HIS A 136 11.61 -17.74 -18.04
CA HIS A 136 11.85 -17.39 -19.43
C HIS A 136 12.98 -18.23 -20.04
N THR A 137 14.13 -18.34 -19.35
CA THR A 137 15.27 -19.14 -19.85
C THR A 137 14.92 -20.61 -19.99
N LYS A 138 14.22 -21.20 -19.01
CA LYS A 138 13.81 -22.62 -19.07
C LYS A 138 12.80 -22.92 -20.18
N MET A 139 11.92 -21.97 -20.52
CA MET A 139 10.99 -22.12 -21.63
C MET A 139 11.74 -22.12 -22.97
N ILE A 140 12.71 -21.21 -23.15
CA ILE A 140 13.49 -21.12 -24.38
C ILE A 140 14.30 -22.39 -24.63
N SER A 141 14.90 -22.99 -23.60
CA SER A 141 15.74 -24.17 -23.78
C SER A 141 14.97 -25.47 -24.07
N LYS A 142 13.66 -25.54 -23.77
CA LYS A 142 12.87 -26.79 -23.87
C LYS A 142 12.02 -26.87 -25.15
N TYR A 143 11.70 -25.75 -25.77
CA TYR A 143 10.88 -25.72 -26.97
C TYR A 143 11.75 -25.47 -28.19
N ASP A 144 12.02 -26.55 -28.92
CA ASP A 144 12.66 -26.50 -30.23
C ASP A 144 11.82 -25.64 -31.19
N PHE A 145 12.50 -24.85 -32.01
CA PHE A 145 12.00 -23.67 -32.73
C PHE A 145 10.99 -24.03 -33.84
N THR A 146 9.81 -24.52 -33.49
CA THR A 146 8.70 -24.73 -34.43
C THR A 146 7.83 -23.47 -34.49
N ASP A 147 7.45 -23.07 -35.70
CA ASP A 147 6.83 -21.77 -35.98
C ASP A 147 5.47 -21.55 -35.25
N ARG A 148 4.80 -22.64 -34.84
CA ARG A 148 3.58 -22.57 -34.02
C ARG A 148 3.84 -22.08 -32.58
N TRP A 149 5.02 -22.38 -32.01
CA TRP A 149 5.39 -21.95 -30.66
C TRP A 149 5.79 -20.47 -30.61
N SER A 150 6.28 -19.90 -31.71
CA SER A 150 6.64 -18.47 -31.78
C SER A 150 5.44 -17.57 -31.47
N LYS A 151 4.27 -17.88 -32.04
CA LYS A 151 3.01 -17.16 -31.79
C LYS A 151 2.53 -17.32 -30.34
N ILE A 152 2.56 -18.53 -29.80
CA ILE A 152 2.14 -18.80 -28.41
C ILE A 152 3.07 -18.08 -27.42
N ASP A 153 4.39 -18.16 -27.61
CA ASP A 153 5.36 -17.48 -26.74
C ASP A 153 5.20 -15.96 -26.77
N SER A 154 4.92 -15.37 -27.94
CA SER A 154 4.69 -13.92 -28.06
C SER A 154 3.56 -13.42 -27.14
N GLY A 155 2.45 -14.16 -27.05
CA GLY A 155 1.32 -13.85 -26.18
C GLY A 155 1.65 -14.02 -24.70
N PHE A 156 2.36 -15.10 -24.33
CA PHE A 156 2.83 -15.32 -22.96
C PHE A 156 3.85 -14.26 -22.52
N LYS A 157 4.76 -13.85 -23.41
CA LYS A 157 5.74 -12.80 -23.18
C LYS A 157 5.06 -11.45 -22.92
N GLU A 158 4.05 -11.09 -23.72
CA GLU A 158 3.27 -9.87 -23.50
C GLU A 158 2.48 -9.91 -22.19
N LYS A 159 1.85 -11.04 -21.85
CA LYS A 159 1.13 -11.21 -20.58
C LYS A 159 2.06 -11.08 -19.37
N ARG A 160 3.23 -11.72 -19.39
CA ARG A 160 4.25 -11.63 -18.33
C ARG A 160 4.85 -10.22 -18.22
N ALA A 161 5.09 -9.54 -19.34
CA ALA A 161 5.55 -8.16 -19.34
C ALA A 161 4.53 -7.23 -18.69
N ARG A 162 3.23 -7.41 -18.97
CA ARG A 162 2.15 -6.65 -18.34
C ARG A 162 2.09 -6.85 -16.82
N ILE A 163 2.16 -8.10 -16.35
CA ILE A 163 2.14 -8.41 -14.91
C ILE A 163 3.35 -7.76 -14.20
N ARG A 164 4.55 -7.90 -14.76
CA ARG A 164 5.77 -7.28 -14.20
C ARG A 164 5.66 -5.77 -14.13
N PHE A 165 5.22 -5.16 -15.23
CA PHE A 165 5.05 -3.71 -15.30
C PHE A 165 4.04 -3.22 -14.26
N GLN A 166 2.92 -3.93 -14.10
CA GLN A 166 1.91 -3.60 -13.11
C GLN A 166 2.45 -3.70 -11.67
N ALA A 167 3.17 -4.79 -11.35
CA ALA A 167 3.80 -4.97 -10.04
C ALA A 167 4.82 -3.85 -9.75
N LEU A 168 5.66 -3.49 -10.73
CA LEU A 168 6.61 -2.40 -10.59
C LEU A 168 5.91 -1.05 -10.31
N CYS A 169 4.82 -0.75 -11.01
CA CYS A 169 4.07 0.48 -10.75
C CYS A 169 3.49 0.52 -9.33
N TYR A 170 2.96 -0.61 -8.81
CA TYR A 170 2.46 -0.66 -7.44
C TYR A 170 3.56 -0.39 -6.42
N VAL A 171 4.76 -0.94 -6.65
CA VAL A 171 5.92 -0.72 -5.78
C VAL A 171 6.38 0.73 -5.84
N CYS A 172 6.56 1.29 -7.04
CA CYS A 172 6.92 2.70 -7.19
C CYS A 172 5.90 3.62 -6.51
N SER A 173 4.61 3.34 -6.67
CA SER A 173 3.53 4.05 -5.98
C SER A 173 3.69 4.01 -4.46
N PHE A 174 3.91 2.82 -3.90
CA PHE A 174 4.14 2.65 -2.47
C PHE A 174 5.34 3.47 -1.98
N PHE A 175 6.48 3.41 -2.67
CA PHE A 175 7.67 4.17 -2.30
C PHE A 175 7.43 5.68 -2.36
N ILE A 176 6.85 6.18 -3.45
CA ILE A 176 6.57 7.62 -3.63
C ILE A 176 5.65 8.14 -2.52
N THR A 177 4.68 7.35 -2.07
CA THR A 177 3.68 7.79 -1.09
C THR A 177 4.13 7.63 0.36
N PHE A 178 4.83 6.54 0.69
CA PHE A 178 5.23 6.24 2.07
C PHE A 178 6.62 6.73 2.45
N ILE A 179 7.51 7.06 1.50
CA ILE A 179 8.89 7.48 1.83
C ILE A 179 8.90 8.72 2.72
N TRP A 180 7.98 9.65 2.48
CA TRP A 180 7.85 10.88 3.28
C TRP A 180 7.41 10.58 4.70
N ILE A 181 6.51 9.61 4.90
CA ILE A 181 6.08 9.16 6.24
C ILE A 181 7.24 8.50 6.97
N LEU A 182 8.05 7.69 6.28
CA LEU A 182 9.22 7.06 6.86
C LEU A 182 10.26 8.10 7.30
N ILE A 183 10.58 9.07 6.43
CA ILE A 183 11.51 10.16 6.75
C ILE A 183 11.00 10.98 7.94
N ASP A 184 9.73 11.37 7.92
CA ASP A 184 9.09 12.14 8.99
C ASP A 184 9.11 11.37 10.34
N GLY A 185 8.86 10.06 10.30
CA GLY A 185 8.96 9.18 11.48
C GLY A 185 10.39 9.09 12.03
N ILE A 186 11.38 8.90 11.16
CA ILE A 186 12.80 8.86 11.54
C ILE A 186 13.22 10.20 12.15
N MET A 187 12.87 11.32 11.51
CA MET A 187 13.16 12.66 12.02
C MET A 187 12.53 12.90 13.39
N ASN A 188 11.31 12.43 13.61
CA ASN A 188 10.65 12.56 14.91
C ASN A 188 11.35 11.76 16.02
N ILE A 189 11.98 10.62 15.69
CA ILE A 189 12.74 9.80 16.63
C ILE A 189 14.07 10.49 17.00
N TYR A 190 14.82 10.97 16.00
CA TYR A 190 16.18 11.49 16.22
C TYR A 190 16.23 12.98 16.55
N SER A 191 15.26 13.77 16.09
CA SER A 191 15.28 15.23 16.21
C SER A 191 13.86 15.80 16.31
N PRO A 192 13.12 15.51 17.40
CA PRO A 192 11.73 15.92 17.57
C PRO A 192 11.53 17.44 17.48
N THR A 193 12.53 18.23 17.89
CA THR A 193 12.51 19.70 17.83
C THR A 193 12.84 20.27 16.45
N SER A 194 13.45 19.49 15.56
CA SER A 194 13.91 19.93 14.23
C SER A 194 13.02 19.44 13.09
N ARG A 195 11.74 19.16 13.37
CA ARG A 195 10.80 18.67 12.37
C ARG A 195 10.59 19.73 11.28
N LYS A 196 11.06 19.44 10.07
CA LYS A 196 11.03 20.38 8.94
C LYS A 196 9.63 20.43 8.35
N PHE A 197 9.03 21.63 8.33
CA PHE A 197 7.71 21.88 7.78
C PHE A 197 7.47 21.31 6.36
N PRO A 198 8.43 21.41 5.40
CA PRO A 198 8.24 20.82 4.07
C PRO A 198 8.03 19.30 4.07
N ILE A 199 8.73 18.56 4.94
CA ILE A 199 8.60 17.09 5.02
C ILE A 199 7.21 16.70 5.53
N VAL A 200 6.68 17.46 6.49
CA VAL A 200 5.32 17.26 7.01
C VAL A 200 4.29 17.51 5.90
N ILE A 201 4.41 18.60 5.13
CA ILE A 201 3.50 18.85 4.00
C ILE A 201 3.55 17.69 3.00
N LEU A 202 4.75 17.27 2.61
CA LEU A 202 4.90 16.18 1.64
C LEU A 202 4.28 14.88 2.15
N SER A 203 4.48 14.52 3.43
CA SER A 203 3.88 13.31 3.99
C SER A 203 2.35 13.38 4.02
N LYS A 204 1.75 14.54 4.31
CA LYS A 204 0.30 14.72 4.30
C LYS A 204 -0.31 14.74 2.90
N CYS A 205 0.39 15.28 1.91
CA CYS A 205 -0.08 15.32 0.53
C CYS A 205 0.03 13.96 -0.17
N PHE A 206 1.16 13.26 0.00
CA PHE A 206 1.44 12.03 -0.75
C PHE A 206 0.80 10.79 -0.14
N HIS A 207 0.62 10.72 1.18
CA HIS A 207 -0.01 9.55 1.82
C HIS A 207 -1.41 9.20 1.24
N PRO A 208 -2.36 10.15 1.10
CA PRO A 208 -3.67 9.84 0.52
C PRO A 208 -3.61 9.50 -0.99
N MET A 209 -2.54 9.86 -1.69
CA MET A 209 -2.39 9.58 -3.14
C MET A 209 -2.18 8.09 -3.44
N GLN A 210 -1.86 7.25 -2.45
CA GLN A 210 -1.67 5.83 -2.69
C GLN A 210 -2.93 5.16 -3.27
N GLY A 211 -4.11 5.53 -2.76
CA GLY A 211 -5.39 5.02 -3.29
C GLY A 211 -5.60 5.43 -4.75
N LEU A 212 -5.29 6.69 -5.07
CA LEU A 212 -5.38 7.23 -6.42
C LEU A 212 -4.44 6.48 -7.39
N PHE A 213 -3.17 6.32 -7.02
CA PHE A 213 -2.22 5.60 -7.86
C PHE A 213 -2.59 4.14 -8.03
N ASN A 214 -3.03 3.45 -6.98
CA ASN A 214 -3.52 2.08 -7.07
C ASN A 214 -4.70 1.96 -8.04
N PHE A 215 -5.65 2.89 -7.97
CA PHE A 215 -6.78 2.96 -8.90
C PHE A 215 -6.33 3.15 -10.35
N LEU A 216 -5.42 4.10 -10.61
CA LEU A 216 -4.87 4.35 -11.95
C LEU A 216 -4.12 3.14 -12.51
N ILE A 217 -3.37 2.43 -11.67
CA ILE A 217 -2.66 1.21 -12.06
C ILE A 217 -3.64 0.09 -12.40
N PHE A 218 -4.70 -0.09 -11.59
CA PHE A 218 -5.72 -1.10 -11.79
C PHE A 218 -6.54 -0.88 -13.08
N ILE A 219 -6.93 0.36 -13.36
CA ILE A 219 -7.78 0.70 -14.52
C ILE A 219 -7.00 0.73 -15.85
N ARG A 220 -5.67 0.92 -15.80
CA ARG A 220 -4.80 1.05 -16.98
C ARG A 220 -5.01 0.00 -18.07
N PRO A 221 -5.12 -1.32 -17.79
CA PRO A 221 -5.34 -2.33 -18.84
C PRO A 221 -6.66 -2.12 -19.59
N ARG A 222 -7.71 -1.66 -18.90
CA ARG A 222 -9.01 -1.36 -19.51
C ARG A 222 -8.92 -0.13 -20.41
N VAL A 223 -8.29 0.94 -19.92
CA VAL A 223 -8.04 2.15 -20.71
C VAL A 223 -7.24 1.83 -21.98
N LYS A 224 -6.19 1.02 -21.86
CA LYS A 224 -5.38 0.60 -23.02
C LYS A 224 -6.19 -0.20 -24.05
N ARG A 225 -7.14 -1.03 -23.61
CA ARG A 225 -8.04 -1.78 -24.51
C ARG A 225 -8.96 -0.83 -25.29
N ILE A 226 -9.62 0.09 -24.59
CA ILE A 226 -10.54 1.05 -25.23
C ILE A 226 -9.77 1.93 -26.23
N ARG A 227 -8.57 2.40 -25.88
CA ARG A 227 -7.72 3.18 -26.80
C ARG A 227 -7.15 2.38 -27.97
N LYS A 228 -7.19 1.05 -27.92
CA LYS A 228 -6.80 0.19 -29.04
C LYS A 228 -7.94 0.04 -30.04
N GLU A 229 -9.19 0.07 -29.57
CA GLU A 229 -10.39 0.05 -30.40
C GLU A 229 -10.63 1.42 -31.07
N ASP A 230 -10.28 2.51 -30.38
CA ASP A 230 -10.36 3.87 -30.89
C ASP A 230 -9.09 4.65 -30.48
N SER A 231 -8.23 4.98 -31.45
CA SER A 231 -6.95 5.65 -31.17
C SER A 231 -7.09 7.17 -30.97
N GLN A 232 -8.20 7.77 -31.40
CA GLN A 232 -8.44 9.21 -31.40
C GLN A 232 -9.02 9.72 -30.07
N ILE A 233 -9.58 8.83 -29.23
CA ILE A 233 -10.13 9.24 -27.94
C ILE A 233 -9.05 9.72 -26.95
N TRP A 234 -9.39 10.80 -26.25
CA TRP A 234 -8.58 11.36 -25.16
C TRP A 234 -8.46 10.39 -23.99
N TYR A 235 -7.33 10.43 -23.29
CA TYR A 235 -7.06 9.51 -22.18
C TYR A 235 -8.07 9.61 -21.04
N ILE A 236 -8.47 10.83 -20.66
CA ILE A 236 -9.46 11.06 -19.59
C ILE A 236 -10.83 10.48 -19.99
N TYR A 237 -11.24 10.68 -21.24
CA TYR A 237 -12.47 10.08 -21.74
C TYR A 237 -12.41 8.55 -21.72
N ALA A 238 -11.27 7.97 -22.14
CA ALA A 238 -11.06 6.52 -22.05
C ALA A 238 -11.06 6.00 -20.60
N LEU A 239 -10.57 6.80 -19.64
CA LEU A 239 -10.60 6.51 -18.21
C LEU A 239 -12.03 6.50 -17.67
N VAL A 240 -12.83 7.55 -17.95
CA VAL A 240 -14.24 7.64 -17.57
C VAL A 240 -15.07 6.54 -18.24
N LYS A 241 -14.79 6.23 -19.51
CA LYS A 241 -15.42 5.11 -20.21
C LYS A 241 -15.05 3.76 -19.56
N ALA A 242 -13.79 3.58 -19.15
CA ALA A 242 -13.35 2.35 -18.49
C ALA A 242 -13.99 2.10 -17.11
N THR A 243 -14.38 3.15 -16.40
CA THR A 243 -15.06 3.04 -15.09
C THR A 243 -16.57 2.83 -15.23
N THR A 244 -17.18 3.34 -16.30
CA THR A 244 -18.63 3.24 -16.57
C THR A 244 -19.03 1.97 -17.31
N MET A 245 -18.12 1.31 -18.02
CA MET A 245 -18.38 0.01 -18.64
C MET A 245 -18.70 -1.05 -17.57
N LYS A 246 -20.00 -1.35 -17.39
CA LYS A 246 -20.47 -2.50 -16.62
C LYS A 246 -19.82 -3.78 -17.16
N GLY A 247 -19.53 -4.74 -16.28
CA GLY A 247 -18.70 -5.93 -16.52
C GLY A 247 -19.22 -6.96 -17.54
N THR A 248 -19.92 -6.56 -18.60
CA THR A 248 -20.47 -7.45 -19.65
C THR A 248 -19.39 -8.28 -20.38
N ASN A 249 -18.11 -7.93 -20.23
CA ASN A 249 -17.00 -8.64 -20.89
C ASN A 249 -16.32 -9.73 -20.04
N GLU A 250 -16.57 -9.85 -18.73
CA GLU A 250 -16.01 -10.97 -17.94
C GLU A 250 -16.67 -12.31 -18.29
N GLN A 251 -17.93 -12.30 -18.76
CA GLN A 251 -18.61 -13.50 -19.23
C GLN A 251 -18.02 -14.03 -20.55
N ARG A 252 -17.56 -13.17 -21.47
CA ARG A 252 -16.98 -13.62 -22.76
C ARG A 252 -15.56 -14.22 -22.64
N GLN A 253 -14.82 -13.93 -21.57
CA GLN A 253 -13.50 -14.53 -21.31
C GLN A 253 -13.56 -15.86 -20.54
N ARG A 254 -14.69 -16.21 -19.92
CA ARG A 254 -14.89 -17.53 -19.28
C ARG A 254 -15.44 -18.59 -20.25
N THR A 255 -15.99 -18.18 -21.38
CA THR A 255 -16.56 -19.06 -22.42
C THR A 255 -15.60 -19.34 -23.59
N ARG A 256 -14.30 -19.07 -23.46
CA ARG A 256 -13.24 -19.44 -24.42
C ARG A 256 -12.08 -20.07 -23.66
#